data_AF-A0A544ZNH6-F1
#
_entry.id   AF-A0A544ZNH6-F1
#
_cell.length_a   1.000
_cell.length_b   1.000
_cell.length_c   1.000
_cell.angle_alpha   90.00
_cell.angle_beta   90.00
_cell.angle_gamma   90.00
#
_symmetry.space_group_name_H-M   'P 1'
#
loop_
_entity.id
_entity.type
_entity.pdbx_description
1 polymer ?
#
loop_
_entity_poly.entity_id
_entity_poly.type
_entity_poly.pdbx_seq_one_letter_code
_entity_poly.pdbx_strand_id
1 'polypeptide(L)' 'MRYALRGSVSGELLTFQGRVLVHDNRGELEWLFPGERVVPYDGALPTLPVAEHPDMAPVRWPLRKEDFR' A
#
# COMPACT_ATOMS: atom_id res chain seq x y z
N MET A 1 -10.99 -5.85 -6.08
CA MET A 1 -10.20 -6.66 -5.13
C MET A 1 -9.16 -5.74 -4.51
N ARG A 2 -8.92 -5.81 -3.19
CA ARG A 2 -7.93 -4.96 -2.52
C ARG A 2 -6.66 -5.76 -2.26
N TYR A 3 -5.55 -5.06 -2.21
CA TYR A 3 -4.24 -5.59 -1.88
C TYR A 3 -3.70 -4.84 -0.66
N ALA A 4 -3.00 -5.54 0.21
CA ALA A 4 -2.33 -4.97 1.38
C ALA A 4 -0.82 -5.21 1.29
N LEU A 5 -0.07 -4.40 2.02
CA LEU A 5 1.37 -4.55 2.20
C LEU A 5 1.64 -5.44 3.41
N ARG A 6 2.55 -6.41 3.23
CA ARG A 6 3.02 -7.30 4.28
C ARG A 6 4.52 -7.16 4.45
N GLY A 7 4.94 -6.86 5.67
CA GLY A 7 6.32 -6.73 6.10
C GLY A 7 7.15 -7.91 5.63
N SER A 8 8.18 -7.68 4.82
CA SER A 8 9.03 -8.77 4.33
C SER A 8 9.79 -9.49 5.46
N VAL A 9 10.12 -8.78 6.53
CA VAL A 9 10.82 -9.30 7.72
C VAL A 9 9.83 -9.80 8.79
N SER A 10 8.89 -8.95 9.22
CA SER A 10 7.96 -9.30 10.30
C SER A 10 6.89 -10.31 9.88
N GLY A 11 6.54 -10.33 8.58
CA GLY A 11 5.40 -11.10 8.10
C GLY A 11 4.05 -10.55 8.58
N GLU A 12 4.00 -9.33 9.10
CA GLU A 12 2.76 -8.67 9.53
C GLU A 12 2.22 -7.72 8.46
N LEU A 13 0.94 -7.39 8.53
CA LEU A 13 0.37 -6.36 7.66
C LEU A 13 0.86 -4.99 8.10
N LEU A 14 1.23 -4.15 7.12
CA LEU A 14 1.53 -2.75 7.41
C LEU A 14 0.25 -2.03 7.78
N THR A 15 0.30 -1.32 8.90
CA THR A 15 -0.83 -0.58 9.44
C THR A 15 -0.42 0.86 9.78
N PHE A 16 -1.37 1.77 9.67
CA PHE A 16 -1.25 3.14 10.15
C PHE A 16 -2.47 3.46 11.03
N GLN A 17 -2.22 3.90 12.27
CA GLN A 17 -3.27 4.19 13.26
C GLN A 17 -4.30 3.05 13.40
N GLY A 18 -3.82 1.80 13.41
CA GLY A 18 -4.65 0.60 13.55
C GLY A 18 -5.46 0.21 12.30
N ARG A 19 -5.22 0.87 11.15
CA ARG A 19 -5.86 0.55 9.87
C ARG A 19 -4.86 -0.11 8.93
N VAL A 20 -5.29 -1.14 8.22
CA VAL A 20 -4.47 -1.83 7.21
C VAL A 20 -4.31 -0.95 5.97
N LEU A 21 -3.07 -0.72 5.54
CA LEU A 21 -2.79 0.01 4.30
C LEU A 21 -3.18 -0.84 3.10
N VAL A 22 -4.02 -0.29 2.22
CA VAL A 22 -4.55 -1.00 1.05
C VAL A 22 -4.50 -0.19 -0.24
N HIS A 23 -4.49 -0.89 -1.37
CA HIS A 23 -4.71 -0.33 -2.70
C HIS A 23 -5.52 -1.31 -3.56
N ASP A 24 -6.23 -0.81 -4.55
CA ASP A 24 -6.88 -1.63 -5.60
C ASP A 24 -5.93 -2.08 -6.73
N ASN A 25 -4.72 -1.52 -6.82
CA ASN A 25 -3.74 -1.82 -7.86
C ASN A 25 -2.49 -2.43 -7.24
N ARG A 26 -2.29 -3.72 -7.50
CA ARG A 26 -1.13 -4.47 -7.04
C ARG A 26 0.20 -3.92 -7.58
N GLY A 27 0.24 -3.57 -8.87
CA GLY A 27 1.48 -3.13 -9.52
C GLY A 27 1.97 -1.79 -8.98
N GLU A 28 1.06 -0.90 -8.59
CA GLU A 28 1.42 0.38 -7.97
C GLU A 28 2.02 0.19 -6.58
N LEU A 29 1.48 -0.75 -5.78
CA LEU A 29 2.08 -1.12 -4.51
C LEU A 29 3.46 -1.78 -4.69
N GLU A 30 3.60 -2.69 -5.64
CA GLU A 30 4.89 -3.35 -5.92
C GLU A 30 5.95 -2.36 -6.40
N TRP A 31 5.55 -1.30 -7.12
CA TRP A 31 6.44 -0.24 -7.56
C TRP A 31 6.89 0.68 -6.43
N LEU A 32 5.95 1.16 -5.59
CA LEU A 32 6.24 2.09 -4.50
C LEU A 32 6.94 1.43 -3.31
N PHE A 33 6.60 0.18 -3.01
CA PHE A 33 7.08 -0.56 -1.84
C PHE A 33 7.84 -1.82 -2.28
N PRO A 34 8.95 -1.69 -3.04
CA PRO A 34 9.65 -2.84 -3.61
C PRO A 34 10.26 -3.78 -2.56
N GLY A 35 10.40 -3.32 -1.31
CA GLY A 35 10.88 -4.11 -0.18
C GLY A 35 9.79 -4.94 0.53
N GLU A 36 8.52 -4.73 0.18
CA GLU A 36 7.39 -5.35 0.86
C GLU A 36 6.66 -6.36 -0.01
N ARG A 37 5.95 -7.29 0.62
CA ARG A 37 5.11 -8.26 -0.09
C ARG A 37 3.72 -7.70 -0.29
N VAL A 38 3.24 -7.69 -1.54
CA VAL A 38 1.85 -7.34 -1.85
C VAL A 38 0.98 -8.59 -1.84
N VAL A 39 -0.03 -8.62 -0.98
CA VAL A 39 -0.93 -9.76 -0.82
C VAL A 39 -2.37 -9.35 -1.07
N PRO A 40 -3.22 -10.24 -1.63
CA PRO A 40 -4.67 -10.05 -1.62
C PRO A 40 -5.17 -9.77 -0.20
N TYR A 41 -6.15 -8.86 -0.07
CA TYR A 41 -6.75 -8.53 1.21
C TYR A 41 -8.27 -8.49 1.12
N ASP A 42 -8.90 -9.37 1.90
CA ASP A 42 -10.35 -9.51 2.11
C ASP A 42 -10.71 -9.50 3.61
N GLY A 43 -9.77 -9.07 4.46
CA GLY A 43 -9.92 -9.08 5.92
C GLY A 43 -10.94 -8.07 6.45
N ALA A 44 -11.41 -8.33 7.68
CA ALA A 44 -12.42 -7.52 8.36
C ALA A 44 -11.84 -6.30 9.11
N LEU A 45 -10.52 -6.16 9.21
CA LEU A 45 -9.91 -5.01 9.90
C LEU A 45 -10.18 -3.71 9.11
N PRO A 46 -10.35 -2.57 9.80
CA PRO A 46 -10.44 -1.27 9.16
C PRO A 46 -9.27 -1.04 8.20
N THR A 47 -9.56 -0.46 7.04
CA THR A 47 -8.57 -0.20 6.00
C THR A 47 -8.35 1.30 5.82
N LEU A 48 -7.15 1.66 5.37
CA LEU A 48 -6.81 3.00 4.90
C LEU A 48 -6.23 2.88 3.48
N PRO A 49 -6.83 3.53 2.46
CA PRO A 49 -6.21 3.63 1.15
C PRO A 49 -4.82 4.26 1.29
N VAL A 50 -3.79 3.64 0.71
CA VAL A 50 -2.41 4.15 0.84
C VAL A 50 -2.27 5.59 0.33
N ALA A 51 -3.07 5.99 -0.67
CA ALA A 51 -3.14 7.36 -1.17
C ALA A 51 -3.60 8.40 -0.13
N GLU A 52 -4.29 7.99 0.93
CA GLU A 52 -4.73 8.85 2.04
C GLU A 52 -3.68 8.91 3.17
N HIS A 53 -2.59 8.14 3.09
CA HIS A 53 -1.52 8.21 4.08
C HIS A 53 -0.80 9.57 4.00
N PRO A 54 -0.50 10.23 5.14
CA PRO A 54 0.14 11.55 5.13
C PRO A 54 1.46 11.59 4.34
N ASP A 55 2.30 10.57 4.49
CA ASP A 55 3.57 10.48 3.75
C ASP A 55 3.38 10.26 2.24
N MET A 56 2.18 9.87 1.80
CA MET A 56 1.80 9.70 0.39
C MET A 56 1.11 10.94 -0.19
N ALA A 57 0.93 12.02 0.59
CA ALA A 57 0.40 13.29 0.10
C ALA A 57 1.11 13.87 -1.14
N PRO A 58 2.44 13.73 -1.33
CA PRO A 58 3.10 14.20 -2.56
C PRO A 58 2.92 13.24 -3.75
N VAL A 59 2.44 12.03 -3.53
CA VAL A 59 2.28 11.01 -4.58
C VAL A 59 0.99 11.26 -5.36
N ARG A 60 1.11 11.28 -6.69
CA ARG A 60 -0.05 11.36 -7.59
C ARG A 60 -0.45 9.96 -8.04
N TRP A 61 -1.75 9.73 -8.05
CA TRP A 61 -2.35 8.45 -8.40
C TRP A 61 -3.28 8.63 -9.62
N PRO A 62 -3.31 7.71 -10.60
CA PRO A 62 -2.44 6.53 -10.72
C PRO A 62 -0.98 6.91 -10.97
N LEU A 63 -0.06 6.02 -10.60
CA LEU A 63 1.37 6.27 -10.68
C LEU A 63 1.82 6.46 -12.13
N ARG A 64 2.64 7.49 -12.35
CA ARG A 64 3.31 7.70 -13.63
C ARG A 64 4.81 7.63 -13.41
N LYS A 65 5.52 6.93 -14.29
CA LYS A 65 6.99 6.84 -14.22
C LYS A 65 7.68 8.20 -14.18
N GLU A 66 7.05 9.20 -14.80
CA GLU A 66 7.51 10.59 -14.86
C GLU A 66 7.54 11.28 -13.49
N ASP A 67 6.74 10.83 -12.52
CA ASP A 67 6.64 11.44 -11.18
C ASP A 67 7.78 11.03 -10.24
N PHE A 68 8.61 10.03 -10.61
CA PHE A 68 9.65 9.42 -9.74
C PHE A 68 11.07 9.57 -10.30
N ARG A 69 11.33 10.68 -11.00
CA ARG A 69 12.59 10.93 -11.72
C ARG A 69 13.59 11.77 -10.94
#